data_AF-A0A9D0GC02-F1
#
_entry.id   AF-A0A9D0GC02-F1
#
_cell.length_a   1.000
_cell.length_b   1.000
_cell.length_c   1.000
_cell.angle_alpha   90.00
_cell.angle_beta   90.00
_cell.angle_gamma   90.00
#
_symmetry.space_group_name_H-M   'P 1'
#
loop_
_entity.id
_entity.type
_entity.pdbx_description
1 polymer ?
#
loop_
_entity_poly.entity_id
_entity_poly.type
_entity_poly.pdbx_seq_one_letter_code
_entity_poly.pdbx_strand_id
1 'polypeptide(L)'
;MVQPLDAVMYPKDDIRVANIHSQQHQHLPITWTVSPSLMPFWERHKGLRRTLCSLWYNNPVKKQGFQIALTIILSIAAIILALRGISIRDVQAALAQVDWRWMWVTLILIAVTLFIRAARWRVLLGYALSWRDALGLIGIGYLISGVLPLRAGDPARAVGATLRGRVSALAALSTVVVERVLDMLLIILILVATLPRVPGLQAYLASGEISGGLSLTAMLVLSGGLTVAILLLFISLAVF
;
A
#
# COMPACT_ATOMS: atom_id res chain seq x y z
N MET A 1 37.59 -19.98 50.16
CA MET A 1 36.18 -20.42 50.07
C MET A 1 35.83 -20.59 48.60
N VAL A 2 36.28 -21.71 48.03
CA VAL A 2 36.03 -22.17 46.65
C VAL A 2 36.15 -23.69 46.70
N GLN A 3 35.13 -24.44 46.26
CA GLN A 3 35.27 -25.82 45.75
C GLN A 3 34.10 -26.17 44.80
N PRO A 4 34.30 -27.11 43.83
CA PRO A 4 33.56 -27.18 42.56
C PRO A 4 32.92 -28.58 42.24
N LEU A 5 32.27 -28.67 41.06
CA LEU A 5 32.19 -29.80 40.08
C LEU A 5 31.87 -31.25 40.54
N ASP A 6 30.83 -31.87 39.92
CA ASP A 6 30.90 -33.16 39.18
C ASP A 6 29.66 -34.11 39.27
N ALA A 7 29.20 -34.48 38.06
CA ALA A 7 28.66 -35.76 37.58
C ALA A 7 27.96 -36.75 38.54
N VAL A 8 26.67 -36.97 38.33
CA VAL A 8 25.97 -38.18 38.80
C VAL A 8 25.67 -39.09 37.61
N MET A 9 26.48 -40.15 37.52
CA MET A 9 26.27 -41.40 36.81
C MET A 9 25.17 -42.23 37.49
N TYR A 10 24.33 -42.93 36.72
CA TYR A 10 23.52 -44.04 37.24
C TYR A 10 23.83 -45.33 36.47
N PRO A 11 24.32 -46.41 37.14
CA PRO A 11 24.59 -47.70 36.53
C PRO A 11 23.46 -48.74 36.73
N LYS A 12 23.21 -49.48 35.64
CA LYS A 12 23.01 -50.93 35.44
C LYS A 12 22.54 -51.90 36.56
N ASP A 13 21.75 -52.87 36.08
CA ASP A 13 21.44 -54.23 36.59
C ASP A 13 20.35 -54.29 37.69
N ASP A 14 19.31 -55.13 37.70
CA ASP A 14 19.00 -56.50 37.23
C ASP A 14 17.50 -56.54 36.80
N ILE A 15 16.95 -57.44 35.98
CA ILE A 15 16.83 -58.89 36.17
C ILE A 15 16.53 -59.56 34.81
N ARG A 16 17.19 -60.71 34.64
CA ARG A 16 17.21 -61.63 33.51
C ARG A 16 15.97 -62.53 33.39
N VAL A 17 15.46 -62.62 32.16
CA VAL A 17 14.96 -63.78 31.38
C VAL A 17 14.21 -64.93 32.07
N ALA A 18 12.98 -65.15 31.60
CA ALA A 18 12.46 -66.48 31.31
C ALA A 18 12.12 -66.59 29.81
N ASN A 19 12.71 -67.61 29.21
CA ASN A 19 12.81 -67.91 27.80
C ASN A 19 11.62 -68.78 27.35
N ILE A 20 10.89 -68.39 26.30
CA ILE A 20 10.13 -69.32 25.47
C ILE A 20 10.42 -68.97 24.01
N HIS A 21 11.45 -69.62 23.48
CA HIS A 21 11.65 -69.79 22.04
C HIS A 21 10.44 -70.50 21.43
N SER A 22 9.75 -69.85 20.50
CA SER A 22 9.32 -70.51 19.25
C SER A 22 8.89 -69.46 18.21
N GLN A 23 9.45 -69.61 17.00
CA GLN A 23 8.94 -69.08 15.73
C GLN A 23 9.16 -67.57 15.48
N GLN A 24 10.29 -67.18 14.89
CA GLN A 24 10.52 -67.10 13.44
C GLN A 24 9.97 -65.81 12.77
N HIS A 25 10.94 -64.97 12.43
CA HIS A 25 11.06 -64.18 11.20
C HIS A 25 10.22 -62.91 10.98
N GLN A 26 11.00 -61.83 10.83
CA GLN A 26 10.95 -60.85 9.74
C GLN A 26 10.09 -59.58 9.93
N HIS A 27 10.83 -58.50 10.18
CA HIS A 27 10.65 -57.12 9.73
C HIS A 27 9.47 -56.86 8.77
N LEU A 28 8.55 -55.99 9.19
CA LEU A 28 7.75 -55.20 8.26
C LEU A 28 7.79 -53.72 8.69
N PRO A 29 8.22 -52.80 7.81
CA PRO A 29 8.03 -51.38 8.02
C PRO A 29 6.54 -51.06 7.89
N ILE A 30 6.04 -50.17 8.77
CA ILE A 30 4.68 -49.64 8.70
C ILE A 30 4.57 -48.83 7.41
N THR A 31 4.10 -49.48 6.34
CA THR A 31 3.70 -48.82 5.10
C THR A 31 2.22 -48.50 5.22
N TRP A 32 1.90 -47.21 5.24
CA TRP A 32 0.52 -46.75 5.11
C TRP A 32 0.05 -47.06 3.69
N THR A 33 -0.61 -48.20 3.49
CA THR A 33 -1.31 -48.50 2.24
C THR A 33 -2.60 -47.69 2.19
N VAL A 34 -2.51 -46.48 1.63
CA VAL A 34 -3.70 -45.71 1.26
C VAL A 34 -4.43 -46.49 0.16
N SER A 35 -5.66 -46.92 0.43
CA SER A 35 -6.55 -47.50 -0.58
C SER A 35 -6.64 -46.57 -1.80
N PRO A 36 -6.46 -47.06 -3.06
CA PRO A 36 -6.51 -46.25 -4.27
C PRO A 36 -7.83 -45.49 -4.52
N SER A 37 -8.87 -45.75 -3.72
CA SER A 37 -10.20 -45.12 -3.85
C SER A 37 -10.34 -43.75 -3.18
N LEU A 38 -9.35 -43.28 -2.40
CA LEU A 38 -9.38 -41.99 -1.69
C LEU A 38 -8.17 -41.09 -2.01
N MET A 39 -7.62 -41.19 -3.21
CA MET A 39 -6.64 -40.21 -3.69
C MET A 39 -7.33 -38.86 -3.94
N PRO A 40 -6.83 -37.74 -3.37
CA PRO A 40 -7.36 -36.42 -3.66
C PRO A 40 -7.30 -36.14 -5.17
N PHE A 41 -8.43 -35.74 -5.74
CA PHE A 41 -8.62 -35.35 -7.15
C PHE A 41 -7.50 -34.47 -7.73
N TRP A 42 -6.82 -33.70 -6.88
CA TRP A 42 -5.72 -32.79 -7.21
C TRP A 42 -4.45 -33.46 -7.75
N GLU A 43 -4.25 -34.77 -7.57
CA GLU A 43 -3.01 -35.42 -8.00
C GLU A 43 -3.00 -35.81 -9.50
N ARG A 44 -4.17 -35.84 -10.13
CA ARG A 44 -4.39 -36.23 -11.54
C ARG A 44 -4.06 -35.13 -12.56
N HIS A 45 -3.90 -33.86 -12.14
CA HIS A 45 -3.73 -32.72 -13.04
C HIS A 45 -2.41 -31.93 -12.84
N LYS A 46 -1.30 -32.62 -12.50
CA LYS A 46 0.04 -31.98 -12.42
C LYS A 46 0.52 -31.43 -13.78
N GLY A 47 0.12 -32.06 -14.90
CA GLY A 47 0.45 -31.60 -16.25
C GLY A 47 -0.25 -30.29 -16.66
N LEU A 48 -1.47 -30.06 -16.17
CA LEU A 48 -2.28 -28.89 -16.51
C LEU A 48 -1.77 -27.61 -15.82
N ARG A 49 -1.12 -27.75 -14.66
CA ARG A 49 -0.50 -26.62 -13.95
C ARG A 49 0.70 -26.04 -14.72
N ARG A 50 1.46 -26.87 -15.45
CA ARG A 50 2.61 -26.39 -16.24
C ARG A 50 2.17 -25.58 -17.45
N THR A 51 1.09 -25.96 -18.11
CA THR A 51 0.53 -25.23 -19.26
C THR A 51 -0.22 -23.96 -18.85
N LEU A 52 -0.88 -23.93 -17.70
CA LEU A 52 -1.51 -22.71 -17.19
C LEU A 52 -0.47 -21.66 -16.72
N CYS A 53 0.66 -22.10 -16.15
CA CYS A 53 1.73 -21.19 -15.72
C CYS A 53 2.49 -20.58 -16.90
N SER A 54 2.64 -21.30 -18.02
CA SER A 54 3.24 -20.75 -19.24
C SER A 54 2.27 -19.87 -20.05
N LEU A 55 0.96 -20.08 -19.94
CA LEU A 55 -0.07 -19.20 -20.53
C LEU A 55 -0.21 -17.85 -19.79
N TRP A 56 0.06 -17.81 -18.49
CA TRP A 56 0.06 -16.57 -17.71
C TRP A 56 1.32 -15.70 -17.95
N TYR A 57 2.37 -16.26 -18.53
CA TYR A 57 3.63 -15.59 -18.87
C TYR A 57 3.59 -14.88 -20.25
N ASN A 58 2.42 -14.57 -20.79
CA ASN A 58 2.33 -13.89 -22.09
C ASN A 58 2.20 -12.36 -21.92
N ASN A 59 3.34 -11.69 -21.79
CA ASN A 59 3.62 -10.24 -22.00
C ASN A 59 2.53 -9.18 -21.66
N PRO A 60 2.17 -8.96 -20.38
CA PRO A 60 1.56 -7.69 -19.95
C PRO A 60 2.57 -6.51 -19.89
N VAL A 61 3.88 -6.80 -19.95
CA VAL A 61 4.97 -5.85 -19.65
C VAL A 61 5.14 -4.75 -20.70
N LYS A 62 4.85 -5.01 -21.99
CA LYS A 62 5.00 -4.01 -23.06
C LYS A 62 4.02 -2.83 -22.93
N LYS A 63 2.79 -3.07 -22.44
CA LYS A 63 1.79 -2.00 -22.23
C LYS A 63 2.13 -1.12 -21.02
N GLN A 64 2.64 -1.71 -19.93
CA GLN A 64 3.04 -0.95 -18.73
C GLN A 64 4.31 -0.12 -18.95
N GLY A 65 5.31 -0.65 -19.66
CA GLY A 65 6.53 0.11 -19.99
C GLY A 65 6.25 1.35 -20.83
N PHE A 66 5.33 1.26 -21.78
CA PHE A 66 4.91 2.39 -22.59
C PHE A 66 4.22 3.49 -21.77
N GLN A 67 3.34 3.12 -20.84
CA GLN A 67 2.66 4.08 -19.95
C GLN A 67 3.65 4.83 -19.05
N ILE A 68 4.64 4.12 -18.49
CA ILE A 68 5.68 4.74 -17.66
C ILE A 68 6.58 5.66 -18.50
N ALA A 69 6.96 5.23 -19.71
CA ALA A 69 7.75 6.08 -20.61
C ALA A 69 6.98 7.36 -20.98
N LEU A 70 5.69 7.24 -21.27
CA LEU A 70 4.83 8.39 -21.57
C LEU A 70 4.76 9.39 -20.42
N THR A 71 4.57 8.93 -19.17
CA THR A 71 4.50 9.82 -18.00
C THR A 71 5.84 10.49 -17.69
N ILE A 72 6.96 9.77 -17.89
CA ILE A 72 8.30 10.34 -17.76
C ILE A 72 8.53 11.44 -18.81
N ILE A 73 8.23 11.16 -20.08
CA ILE A 73 8.38 12.14 -21.17
C ILE A 73 7.52 13.38 -20.89
N LEU A 74 6.27 13.18 -20.49
CA LEU A 74 5.36 14.27 -20.15
C LEU A 74 5.89 15.10 -18.96
N SER A 75 6.42 14.44 -17.93
CA SER A 75 6.99 15.11 -16.76
C SER A 75 8.22 15.94 -17.12
N ILE A 76 9.12 15.39 -17.94
CA ILE A 76 10.32 16.10 -18.42
C ILE A 76 9.91 17.30 -19.28
N ALA A 77 8.96 17.12 -20.21
CA ALA A 77 8.46 18.21 -21.04
C ALA A 77 7.86 19.34 -20.20
N ALA A 78 7.06 19.01 -19.17
CA ALA A 78 6.49 19.97 -18.24
C ALA A 78 7.57 20.72 -17.45
N ILE A 79 8.61 20.03 -16.96
CA ILE A 79 9.73 20.67 -16.26
C ILE A 79 10.48 21.62 -17.19
N ILE A 80 10.77 21.21 -18.43
CA ILE A 80 11.44 22.08 -19.41
C ILE A 80 10.57 23.33 -19.68
N LEU A 81 9.26 23.15 -19.87
CA LEU A 81 8.33 24.27 -20.05
C LEU A 81 8.28 25.19 -18.84
N ALA A 82 8.27 24.64 -17.62
CA ALA A 82 8.25 25.42 -16.38
C ALA A 82 9.54 26.21 -16.14
N LEU A 83 10.69 25.65 -16.54
CA LEU A 83 11.99 26.30 -16.38
C LEU A 83 12.37 27.21 -17.56
N ARG A 84 11.64 27.15 -18.67
CA ARG A 84 11.88 28.04 -19.82
C ARG A 84 11.68 29.49 -19.41
N GLY A 85 12.75 30.27 -19.53
CA GLY A 85 12.75 31.70 -19.20
C GLY A 85 13.12 32.03 -17.75
N ILE A 86 13.40 31.02 -16.90
CA ILE A 86 13.87 31.24 -15.53
C ILE A 86 15.40 31.30 -15.52
N SER A 87 15.97 32.41 -15.08
CA SER A 87 17.42 32.48 -14.87
C SER A 87 17.80 31.81 -13.55
N ILE A 88 18.93 31.10 -13.53
CA ILE A 88 19.42 30.44 -12.31
C ILE A 88 19.72 31.44 -11.18
N ARG A 89 20.06 32.69 -11.53
CA ARG A 89 20.33 33.76 -10.57
C ARG A 89 19.06 34.18 -9.85
N ASP A 90 17.93 34.25 -10.55
CA ASP A 90 16.65 34.61 -9.94
C ASP A 90 16.21 33.54 -8.93
N VAL A 91 16.45 32.26 -9.24
CA VAL A 91 16.19 31.15 -8.31
C VAL A 91 17.05 31.26 -7.06
N GLN A 92 18.35 31.56 -7.21
CA GLN A 92 19.24 31.73 -6.06
C GLN A 92 18.86 32.94 -5.20
N ALA A 93 18.53 34.07 -5.84
CA ALA A 93 18.08 35.27 -5.13
C ALA A 93 16.75 35.04 -4.38
N ALA A 94 15.84 34.25 -4.95
CA ALA A 94 14.58 33.86 -4.31
C ALA A 94 14.83 32.93 -3.10
N LEU A 95 15.72 31.93 -3.25
CA LEU A 95 16.07 31.02 -2.16
C LEU A 95 16.76 31.73 -0.99
N ALA A 96 17.56 32.77 -1.27
CA ALA A 96 18.20 33.59 -0.24
C ALA A 96 17.21 34.43 0.58
N GLN A 97 16.02 34.70 0.05
CA GLN A 97 14.97 35.49 0.71
C GLN A 97 13.96 34.62 1.48
N VAL A 98 14.14 33.30 1.52
CA VAL A 98 13.24 32.41 2.27
C VAL A 98 13.25 32.78 3.75
N ASP A 99 12.08 32.79 4.39
CA ASP A 99 11.98 32.95 5.83
C ASP A 99 11.93 31.56 6.51
N TRP A 100 12.93 31.28 7.33
CA TRP A 100 13.10 30.00 8.03
C TRP A 100 11.96 29.71 9.02
N ARG A 101 11.21 30.71 9.48
CA ARG A 101 10.05 30.52 10.36
C ARG A 101 8.98 29.68 9.67
N TRP A 102 8.67 29.99 8.41
CA TRP A 102 7.69 29.24 7.63
C TRP A 102 8.16 27.83 7.29
N MET A 103 9.47 27.63 7.14
CA MET A 103 10.06 26.29 6.98
C MET A 103 9.76 25.42 8.20
N TRP A 104 9.99 25.94 9.40
CA TRP A 104 9.72 25.22 10.66
C TRP A 104 8.23 24.95 10.86
N VAL A 105 7.37 25.94 10.59
CA VAL A 105 5.91 25.74 10.66
C VAL A 105 5.48 24.61 9.72
N THR A 106 5.98 24.60 8.49
CA THR A 106 5.67 23.54 7.52
C THR A 106 6.14 22.18 8.01
N LEU A 107 7.35 22.08 8.55
CA LEU A 107 7.89 20.83 9.07
C LEU A 107 7.05 20.28 10.24
N ILE A 108 6.65 21.15 11.16
CA ILE A 108 5.78 20.79 12.29
C ILE A 108 4.42 20.30 11.77
N LEU A 109 3.82 21.02 10.81
CA LEU A 109 2.53 20.62 10.23
C LEU A 109 2.60 19.27 9.50
N ILE A 110 3.70 19.00 8.80
CA ILE A 110 3.94 17.69 8.17
C ILE A 110 4.03 16.60 9.24
N ALA A 111 4.82 16.82 10.29
CA ALA A 111 4.94 15.86 11.39
C ALA A 111 3.58 15.59 12.04
N VAL A 112 2.84 16.63 12.42
CA VAL A 112 1.48 16.54 12.99
C VAL A 112 0.55 15.76 12.07
N THR A 113 0.61 16.01 10.76
CA THR A 113 -0.19 15.28 9.77
C THR A 113 0.14 13.78 9.78
N LEU A 114 1.42 13.41 9.84
CA LEU A 114 1.84 12.00 9.93
C LEU A 114 1.36 11.36 11.23
N PHE A 115 1.40 12.08 12.36
CA PHE A 115 0.88 11.62 13.64
C PHE A 115 -0.63 11.37 13.60
N ILE A 116 -1.42 12.32 13.09
CA ILE A 116 -2.87 12.19 12.97
C ILE A 116 -3.23 11.04 12.04
N ARG A 117 -2.52 10.88 10.93
CA ARG A 117 -2.74 9.75 9.99
C ARG A 117 -2.44 8.40 10.66
N ALA A 118 -1.37 8.30 11.45
CA ALA A 118 -1.06 7.09 12.21
C ALA A 118 -2.11 6.80 13.28
N ALA A 119 -2.63 7.84 13.94
CA ALA A 119 -3.74 7.74 14.87
C ALA A 119 -4.97 7.13 14.21
N ARG A 120 -5.43 7.78 13.14
CA ARG A 120 -6.63 7.40 12.39
C ARG A 120 -6.52 5.97 11.87
N TRP A 121 -5.38 5.62 11.28
CA TRP A 121 -5.18 4.29 10.73
C TRP A 121 -5.16 3.20 11.81
N ARG A 122 -4.58 3.50 12.99
CA ARG A 122 -4.64 2.58 14.12
C ARG A 122 -6.07 2.36 14.61
N VAL A 123 -6.90 3.41 14.66
CA VAL A 123 -8.33 3.30 15.02
C VAL A 123 -9.09 2.47 13.99
N LEU A 124 -8.88 2.71 12.69
CA LEU A 124 -9.52 1.95 11.61
C LEU A 124 -9.18 0.45 11.64
N LEU A 125 -8.00 0.10 12.13
CA LEU A 125 -7.56 -1.28 12.31
C LEU A 125 -7.91 -1.88 13.68
N GLY A 126 -8.80 -1.24 14.45
CA GLY A 126 -9.23 -1.74 15.76
C GLY A 126 -8.07 -1.81 16.77
N TYR A 127 -7.10 -0.90 16.69
CA TYR A 127 -5.91 -0.84 17.53
C TYR A 127 -4.96 -2.06 17.42
N ALA A 128 -5.06 -2.87 16.37
CA ALA A 128 -4.19 -4.03 16.16
C ALA A 128 -2.69 -3.69 16.01
N LEU A 129 -2.35 -2.49 15.51
CA LEU A 129 -0.97 -2.03 15.39
C LEU A 129 -0.53 -1.20 16.61
N SER A 130 0.75 -1.28 16.98
CA SER A 130 1.33 -0.38 17.98
C SER A 130 1.53 1.01 17.37
N TRP A 131 1.70 2.03 18.21
CA TRP A 131 1.89 3.40 17.73
C TRP A 131 3.14 3.56 16.86
N ARG A 132 4.25 2.94 17.28
CA ARG A 132 5.53 2.97 16.56
C ARG A 132 5.42 2.26 15.22
N ASP A 133 4.69 1.14 15.17
CA ASP A 133 4.50 0.39 13.94
C ASP A 133 3.61 1.14 12.96
N ALA A 134 2.53 1.75 13.43
CA ALA A 134 1.64 2.56 12.59
C ALA A 134 2.37 3.77 12.00
N LEU A 135 3.11 4.51 12.84
CA LEU A 135 3.94 5.65 12.38
C LEU A 135 5.00 5.23 11.38
N GLY A 136 5.75 4.15 11.68
CA GLY A 136 6.81 3.65 10.81
C GLY A 136 6.28 3.18 9.45
N LEU A 137 5.18 2.43 9.43
CA LEU A 137 4.56 1.94 8.21
C LEU A 137 3.97 3.08 7.37
N ILE A 138 3.36 4.08 7.99
CA ILE A 138 2.90 5.28 7.26
C ILE A 138 4.09 6.05 6.70
N GLY A 139 5.15 6.26 7.48
CA GLY A 139 6.36 6.94 7.02
C GLY A 139 6.98 6.26 5.80
N ILE A 140 7.17 4.93 5.88
CA ILE A 140 7.67 4.12 4.76
C ILE A 140 6.73 4.21 3.55
N GLY A 141 5.41 4.12 3.76
CA GLY A 141 4.42 4.27 2.70
C GLY A 141 4.50 5.64 2.00
N TYR A 142 4.75 6.72 2.75
CA TYR A 142 4.94 8.05 2.18
C TYR A 142 6.24 8.17 1.39
N LEU A 143 7.35 7.64 1.92
CA LEU A 143 8.63 7.61 1.22
C LEU A 143 8.52 6.84 -0.10
N ILE A 144 7.92 5.64 -0.07
CA ILE A 144 7.71 4.82 -1.25
C ILE A 144 6.81 5.54 -2.26
N SER A 145 5.75 6.20 -1.80
CA SER A 145 4.86 6.99 -2.68
C SER A 145 5.57 8.17 -3.35
N GLY A 146 6.63 8.71 -2.74
CA GLY A 146 7.43 9.78 -3.33
C GLY A 146 8.43 9.31 -4.38
N VAL A 147 8.87 8.04 -4.32
CA VAL A 147 9.90 7.48 -5.20
C VAL A 147 9.32 6.61 -6.30
N LEU A 148 8.30 5.79 -5.99
CA LEU A 148 7.75 4.84 -6.94
C LEU A 148 6.60 5.45 -7.77
N PRO A 149 6.61 5.26 -9.11
CA PRO A 149 5.46 5.56 -9.94
C PRO A 149 4.26 4.69 -9.51
N LEU A 150 3.03 5.15 -9.79
CA LEU A 150 1.76 4.46 -9.49
C LEU A 150 1.31 4.49 -8.02
N ARG A 151 1.86 5.38 -7.17
CA ARG A 151 1.43 5.53 -5.76
C ARG A 151 1.47 4.20 -4.97
N ALA A 152 2.48 3.37 -5.24
CA ALA A 152 2.65 2.05 -4.66
C ALA A 152 2.91 2.04 -3.13
N GLY A 153 3.09 3.21 -2.51
CA GLY A 153 3.36 3.30 -1.07
C GLY A 153 2.15 2.99 -0.19
N ASP A 154 0.94 3.16 -0.70
CA ASP A 154 -0.31 2.81 -0.01
C ASP A 154 -0.50 1.28 0.13
N PRO A 155 -0.32 0.48 -0.95
CA PRO A 155 -0.18 -0.96 -0.84
C PRO A 155 1.00 -1.39 0.03
N ALA A 156 2.14 -0.68 -0.07
CA ALA A 156 3.34 -1.04 0.68
C ALA A 156 3.12 -1.00 2.20
N ARG A 157 2.43 0.02 2.74
CA ARG A 157 2.09 0.05 4.18
C ARG A 157 1.13 -1.07 4.59
N ALA A 158 0.21 -1.45 3.71
CA ALA A 158 -0.74 -2.53 3.98
C ALA A 158 -0.02 -3.88 4.03
N VAL A 159 0.88 -4.16 3.08
CA VAL A 159 1.74 -5.35 3.09
C VAL A 159 2.68 -5.32 4.31
N GLY A 160 3.24 -4.18 4.66
CA GLY A 160 4.07 -4.07 5.87
C GLY A 160 3.30 -4.37 7.17
N ALA A 161 2.00 -4.04 7.23
CA ALA A 161 1.15 -4.39 8.36
C ALA A 161 0.87 -5.91 8.44
N THR A 162 0.70 -6.57 7.29
CA THR A 162 0.47 -8.03 7.26
C THR A 162 1.71 -8.82 7.62
N LEU A 163 2.89 -8.39 7.17
CA LEU A 163 4.16 -9.02 7.49
C LEU A 163 4.45 -9.01 9.00
N ARG A 164 3.87 -8.07 9.74
CA ARG A 164 3.94 -8.01 11.20
C ARG A 164 2.92 -8.92 11.90
N GLY A 165 2.12 -9.68 11.16
CA GLY A 165 1.17 -10.68 11.66
C GLY A 165 -0.06 -10.11 12.37
N ARG A 166 -0.31 -8.79 12.29
CA ARG A 166 -1.34 -8.13 13.10
C ARG A 166 -2.67 -7.91 12.39
N VAL A 167 -2.68 -7.89 11.06
CA VAL A 167 -3.87 -7.60 10.25
C VAL A 167 -3.80 -8.37 8.93
N SER A 168 -4.93 -8.78 8.36
CA SER A 168 -4.99 -9.35 7.01
C SER A 168 -4.75 -8.27 5.93
N ALA A 169 -4.21 -8.68 4.77
CA ALA A 169 -3.87 -7.75 3.68
C ALA A 169 -5.11 -7.05 3.15
N LEU A 170 -6.20 -7.82 3.04
CA LEU A 170 -7.48 -7.33 2.57
C LEU A 170 -8.07 -6.29 3.52
N ALA A 171 -8.00 -6.50 4.83
CA ALA A 171 -8.46 -5.53 5.82
C ALA A 171 -7.60 -4.26 5.82
N ALA A 172 -6.27 -4.39 5.70
CA ALA A 172 -5.41 -3.21 5.62
C ALA A 172 -5.66 -2.41 4.33
N LEU A 173 -5.78 -3.09 3.17
CA LEU A 173 -6.06 -2.43 1.89
C LEU A 173 -7.45 -1.80 1.84
N SER A 174 -8.48 -2.43 2.41
CA SER A 174 -9.83 -1.86 2.44
C SER A 174 -9.87 -0.55 3.23
N THR A 175 -9.17 -0.47 4.37
CA THR A 175 -9.06 0.79 5.12
C THR A 175 -8.38 1.89 4.32
N VAL A 176 -7.36 1.56 3.52
CA VAL A 176 -6.71 2.53 2.62
C VAL A 176 -7.69 3.07 1.61
N VAL A 177 -8.48 2.22 0.94
CA VAL A 177 -9.47 2.66 -0.06
C VAL A 177 -10.48 3.61 0.58
N VAL A 178 -11.03 3.24 1.74
CA VAL A 178 -11.97 4.09 2.48
C VAL A 178 -11.34 5.44 2.82
N GLU A 179 -10.10 5.46 3.31
CA GLU A 179 -9.37 6.70 3.56
C GLU A 179 -9.24 7.57 2.30
N ARG A 180 -8.99 6.98 1.12
CA ARG A 180 -8.85 7.73 -0.13
C ARG A 180 -10.16 8.32 -0.60
N VAL A 181 -11.24 7.55 -0.50
CA VAL A 181 -12.59 8.04 -0.85
C VAL A 181 -12.97 9.21 0.07
N LEU A 182 -12.72 9.09 1.37
CA LEU A 182 -12.98 10.16 2.33
C LEU A 182 -12.09 11.39 2.09
N ASP A 183 -10.79 11.22 1.87
CA ASP A 183 -9.87 12.33 1.58
C ASP A 183 -10.31 13.07 0.28
N MET A 184 -10.72 12.34 -0.76
CA MET A 184 -11.18 12.96 -2.01
C MET A 184 -12.54 13.65 -1.87
N LEU A 185 -13.50 13.04 -1.16
CA LEU A 185 -14.79 13.68 -0.87
C LEU A 185 -14.58 14.98 -0.10
N LEU A 186 -13.69 14.97 0.89
CA LEU A 186 -13.36 16.14 1.70
C LEU A 186 -12.70 17.24 0.85
N ILE A 187 -11.80 16.89 -0.09
CA ILE A 187 -11.24 17.86 -1.04
C ILE A 187 -12.33 18.51 -1.89
N ILE A 188 -13.28 17.73 -2.43
CA ILE A 188 -14.39 18.28 -3.22
C ILE A 188 -15.24 19.21 -2.36
N LEU A 189 -15.57 18.79 -1.14
CA LEU A 189 -16.37 19.59 -0.22
C LEU A 189 -15.69 20.92 0.11
N ILE A 190 -14.40 20.90 0.41
CA ILE A 190 -13.61 22.12 0.66
C ILE A 190 -13.55 23.00 -0.59
N LEU A 191 -13.35 22.41 -1.77
CA LEU A 191 -13.33 23.15 -3.03
C LEU A 191 -14.65 23.88 -3.25
N VAL A 192 -15.78 23.18 -3.15
CA VAL A 192 -17.13 23.76 -3.27
C VAL A 192 -17.40 24.81 -2.21
N ALA A 193 -17.00 24.58 -0.96
CA ALA A 193 -17.18 25.52 0.14
C ALA A 193 -16.31 26.79 0.02
N THR A 194 -15.17 26.71 -0.67
CA THR A 194 -14.23 27.82 -0.82
C THR A 194 -14.42 28.59 -2.13
N LEU A 195 -15.01 27.95 -3.15
CA LEU A 195 -15.31 28.56 -4.45
C LEU A 195 -15.99 29.94 -4.33
N PRO A 196 -17.05 30.13 -3.50
CA PRO A 196 -17.68 31.42 -3.36
C PRO A 196 -16.78 32.52 -2.79
N ARG A 197 -15.68 32.19 -2.09
CA ARG A 197 -14.75 33.17 -1.49
C ARG A 197 -13.68 33.68 -2.46
N VAL A 198 -13.67 33.21 -3.71
CA VAL A 198 -12.69 33.64 -4.72
C VAL A 198 -13.12 35.00 -5.29
N PRO A 199 -12.35 36.09 -5.09
CA PRO A 199 -12.76 37.45 -5.44
C PRO A 199 -13.08 37.66 -6.92
N GLY A 200 -12.47 36.87 -7.82
CA GLY A 200 -12.78 36.88 -9.25
C GLY A 200 -14.09 36.17 -9.59
N LEU A 201 -14.39 35.04 -8.92
CA LEU A 201 -15.56 34.23 -9.25
C LEU A 201 -16.87 34.96 -8.92
N GLN A 202 -16.92 35.71 -7.81
CA GLN A 202 -18.08 36.50 -7.45
C GLN A 202 -18.42 37.56 -8.50
N ALA A 203 -17.41 38.27 -9.01
CA ALA A 203 -17.58 39.29 -10.05
C ALA A 203 -18.04 38.68 -11.40
N TYR A 204 -17.51 37.51 -11.76
CA TYR A 204 -17.93 36.77 -12.97
C TYR A 204 -19.33 36.14 -12.86
N LEU A 205 -19.76 35.71 -11.66
CA LEU A 205 -21.12 35.22 -11.43
C LEU A 205 -22.14 36.37 -11.37
N ALA A 206 -21.72 37.54 -10.87
CA ALA A 206 -22.57 38.73 -10.79
C ALA A 206 -22.71 39.49 -12.13
N SER A 207 -21.74 39.36 -13.04
CA SER A 207 -21.74 40.09 -14.32
C SER A 207 -22.74 39.55 -15.35
N GLY A 208 -23.30 38.34 -15.16
CA GLY A 208 -24.40 37.82 -15.98
C GLY A 208 -24.10 37.63 -17.47
N GLU A 209 -22.84 37.81 -17.91
CA GLU A 209 -22.47 37.64 -19.31
C GLU A 209 -22.54 36.16 -19.69
N ILE A 210 -23.55 35.83 -20.50
CA ILE A 210 -23.89 34.47 -20.93
C ILE A 210 -22.74 33.81 -21.71
N SER A 211 -21.83 34.58 -22.32
CA SER A 211 -20.66 34.07 -23.05
C SER A 211 -19.49 33.68 -22.14
N GLY A 212 -19.28 34.37 -21.02
CA GLY A 212 -18.20 34.09 -20.05
C GLY A 212 -18.64 33.19 -18.89
N GLY A 213 -19.91 33.30 -18.46
CA GLY A 213 -20.48 32.47 -17.40
C GLY A 213 -20.68 31.01 -17.80
N LEU A 214 -21.00 30.74 -19.08
CA LEU A 214 -21.13 29.37 -19.60
C LEU A 214 -19.81 28.62 -19.55
N SER A 215 -18.68 29.29 -19.83
CA SER A 215 -17.38 28.63 -19.86
C SER A 215 -16.90 28.28 -18.45
N LEU A 216 -17.10 29.15 -17.45
CA LEU A 216 -16.76 28.88 -16.05
C LEU A 216 -17.71 27.84 -15.42
N THR A 217 -19.02 27.95 -15.65
CA THR A 217 -19.97 26.93 -15.16
C THR A 217 -19.74 25.59 -15.84
N ALA A 218 -19.46 25.56 -17.15
CA ALA A 218 -19.04 24.34 -17.83
C ALA A 218 -17.70 23.83 -17.28
N MET A 219 -16.70 24.67 -17.01
CA MET A 219 -15.43 24.23 -16.42
C MET A 219 -15.63 23.64 -15.01
N LEU A 220 -16.49 24.23 -14.18
CA LEU A 220 -16.80 23.73 -12.84
C LEU A 220 -17.62 22.44 -12.89
N VAL A 221 -18.60 22.34 -13.78
CA VAL A 221 -19.43 21.14 -13.96
C VAL A 221 -18.64 20.02 -14.62
N LEU A 222 -17.76 20.32 -15.58
CA LEU A 222 -16.90 19.34 -16.24
C LEU A 222 -15.79 18.88 -15.29
N SER A 223 -15.12 19.77 -14.57
CA SER A 223 -14.09 19.38 -13.60
C SER A 223 -14.69 18.67 -12.38
N GLY A 224 -15.80 19.17 -11.84
CA GLY A 224 -16.55 18.53 -10.76
C GLY A 224 -17.11 17.18 -11.19
N GLY A 225 -17.77 17.12 -12.35
CA GLY A 225 -18.30 15.90 -12.95
C GLY A 225 -17.21 14.88 -13.27
N LEU A 226 -16.06 15.31 -13.80
CA LEU A 226 -14.90 14.46 -14.03
C LEU A 226 -14.34 13.90 -12.72
N THR A 227 -14.24 14.73 -11.67
CA THR A 227 -13.76 14.29 -10.36
C THR A 227 -14.71 13.27 -9.74
N VAL A 228 -16.02 13.50 -9.81
CA VAL A 228 -17.05 12.56 -9.35
C VAL A 228 -17.06 11.28 -10.19
N ALA A 229 -16.90 11.37 -11.51
CA ALA A 229 -16.80 10.19 -12.38
C ALA A 229 -15.56 9.35 -12.05
N ILE A 230 -14.41 9.99 -11.82
CA ILE A 230 -13.18 9.31 -11.39
C ILE A 230 -13.39 8.64 -10.02
N LEU A 231 -14.10 9.28 -9.10
CA LEU A 231 -14.46 8.70 -7.81
C LEU A 231 -15.35 7.46 -7.94
N LEU A 232 -16.42 7.55 -8.73
CA LEU A 232 -17.35 6.45 -8.95
C LEU A 232 -16.66 5.27 -9.66
N LEU A 233 -15.76 5.57 -10.60
CA LEU A 233 -14.92 4.56 -11.25
C LEU A 233 -13.97 3.89 -10.24
N PHE A 234 -13.32 4.68 -9.39
CA PHE A 234 -12.41 4.17 -8.36
C PHE A 234 -13.14 3.30 -7.32
N ILE A 235 -14.34 3.72 -6.89
CA ILE A 235 -15.19 2.94 -5.98
C ILE A 235 -15.64 1.64 -6.66
N SER A 236 -16.10 1.70 -7.91
CA SER A 236 -16.50 0.52 -8.68
C SER A 236 -15.36 -0.49 -8.83
N LEU A 237 -14.14 -0.03 -9.14
CA LEU A 237 -12.95 -0.87 -9.23
C LEU A 237 -12.47 -1.43 -7.88
N ALA A 238 -12.90 -0.85 -6.76
CA ALA A 238 -12.55 -1.35 -5.43
C ALA A 238 -13.58 -2.32 -4.87
N VAL A 239 -14.83 -2.26 -5.37
CA VAL A 239 -15.94 -3.13 -4.96
C VAL A 239 -15.99 -4.43 -5.76
N PHE A 240 -15.42 -4.46 -6.98
CA PHE A 240 -15.37 -5.61 -7.89
C PHE A 240 -13.93 -6.08 -8.13
#